data_AF-A0A369AY56-F1
#
_entry.id   AF-A0A369AY56-F1
#
_cell.length_a   1.000
_cell.length_b   1.000
_cell.length_c   1.000
_cell.angle_alpha   90.00
_cell.angle_beta   90.00
_cell.angle_gamma   90.00
#
_symmetry.space_group_name_H-M   'P 1'
#
loop_
_entity.id
_entity.type
_entity.pdbx_description
1 polymer ?
#
loop_
_entity_poly.entity_id
_entity_poly.type
_entity_poly.pdbx_seq_one_letter_code
_entity_poly.pdbx_strand_id
1 'polypeptide(L)'
;MSRYTVVEKLLKGYRLNGARILFIESRIKRLAFNEEPERMGVSDGEVHETEEEYGRELRMKMSLQKELKSLRIVQEVTEDALNTLEQVDKRYKAIINDYYIEGCRMEDIAERMHISRSKCYELCREAAEMLSKVLAGEGEVYI
;
A
#
# COMPACT_ATOMS: atom_id res chain seq x y z
N MET A 1 -19.61 5.60 -9.21
CA MET A 1 -18.91 5.51 -7.91
C MET A 1 -18.55 6.92 -7.47
N SER A 2 -18.86 7.31 -6.21
CA SER A 2 -18.44 8.62 -5.69
C SER A 2 -16.92 8.66 -5.55
N ARG A 3 -16.26 9.80 -5.84
CA ARG A 3 -14.81 9.98 -5.68
C ARG A 3 -14.32 9.59 -4.27
N TYR A 4 -15.15 9.81 -3.26
CA TYR A 4 -14.91 9.38 -1.87
C TYR A 4 -14.68 7.88 -1.70
N THR A 5 -15.41 7.05 -2.44
CA THR A 5 -15.30 5.58 -2.33
C THR A 5 -13.98 5.05 -2.91
N VAL A 6 -13.31 5.82 -3.77
CA VAL A 6 -12.00 5.45 -4.33
C VAL A 6 -10.89 5.79 -3.34
N VAL A 7 -10.92 7.02 -2.78
CA VAL A 7 -9.96 7.46 -1.76
C VAL A 7 -10.01 6.58 -0.52
N GLU A 8 -11.21 6.26 -0.04
CA GLU A 8 -11.39 5.39 1.12
C GLU A 8 -10.82 3.98 0.88
N LYS A 9 -11.06 3.40 -0.31
CA LYS A 9 -10.48 2.10 -0.69
C LYS A 9 -8.96 2.15 -0.77
N LEU A 10 -8.41 3.23 -1.34
CA LEU A 10 -6.96 3.44 -1.45
C LEU A 10 -6.32 3.50 -0.07
N LEU A 11 -6.83 4.34 0.83
CA LEU A 11 -6.27 4.55 2.17
C LEU A 11 -6.38 3.31 3.06
N LYS A 12 -7.50 2.59 3.01
CA LYS A 12 -7.63 1.30 3.70
C LYS A 12 -6.67 0.27 3.12
N GLY A 13 -6.48 0.28 1.80
CA GLY A 13 -5.49 -0.54 1.10
C GLY A 13 -4.07 -0.20 1.51
N TYR A 14 -3.72 1.07 1.65
CA TYR A 14 -2.40 1.55 2.03
C TYR A 14 -1.89 0.88 3.32
N ARG A 15 -2.72 0.82 4.36
CA ARG A 15 -2.38 0.11 5.62
C ARG A 15 -2.08 -1.38 5.37
N LEU A 16 -2.95 -2.05 4.61
CA LEU A 16 -2.84 -3.49 4.35
C LEU A 16 -1.66 -3.83 3.43
N ASN A 17 -1.33 -2.92 2.53
CA ASN A 17 -0.26 -3.08 1.55
C ASN A 17 1.11 -3.18 2.22
N GLY A 18 1.37 -2.45 3.32
CA GLY A 18 2.61 -2.56 4.07
C GLY A 18 2.87 -4.00 4.56
N ALA A 19 1.87 -4.62 5.19
CA ALA A 19 1.95 -6.01 5.63
C ALA A 19 2.09 -6.98 4.45
N ARG A 20 1.37 -6.73 3.35
CA ARG A 20 1.44 -7.57 2.13
C ARG A 20 2.82 -7.50 1.47
N ILE A 21 3.44 -6.33 1.40
CA ILE A 21 4.78 -6.12 0.88
C ILE A 21 5.80 -6.94 1.68
N LEU A 22 5.80 -6.82 3.02
CA LEU A 22 6.69 -7.58 3.89
C LEU A 22 6.52 -9.10 3.71
N PHE A 23 5.27 -9.55 3.58
CA PHE A 23 4.95 -10.96 3.30
C PHE A 23 5.53 -11.43 1.96
N ILE A 24 5.31 -10.67 0.88
CA ILE A 24 5.79 -11.03 -0.46
C ILE A 24 7.31 -11.03 -0.51
N GLU A 25 7.97 -10.03 0.07
CA GLU A 25 9.43 -9.97 0.15
C GLU A 25 10.00 -11.19 0.87
N SER A 26 9.39 -11.57 1.99
CA SER A 26 9.79 -12.77 2.74
C SER A 26 9.57 -14.04 1.92
N ARG A 27 8.49 -14.11 1.13
CA ARG A 27 8.21 -15.23 0.24
C ARG A 27 9.22 -15.33 -0.91
N ILE A 28 9.57 -14.21 -1.54
CA ILE A 28 10.57 -14.16 -2.62
C ILE A 28 11.95 -14.55 -2.09
N LYS A 29 12.35 -14.06 -0.91
CA LYS A 29 13.64 -14.43 -0.29
C LYS A 29 13.75 -15.94 -0.08
N ARG A 30 12.69 -16.59 0.44
CA ARG A 30 12.68 -18.05 0.61
C ARG A 30 12.79 -18.82 -0.71
N LEU A 31 12.18 -18.31 -1.78
CA LEU A 31 12.30 -18.91 -3.12
C LEU A 31 13.69 -18.72 -3.75
N ALA A 32 14.48 -17.74 -3.29
CA ALA A 32 15.85 -17.52 -3.79
C ALA A 32 16.89 -18.46 -3.14
N PHE A 33 16.60 -19.05 -1.99
CA PHE A 33 17.50 -20.01 -1.33
C PHE A 33 17.50 -21.41 -1.97
N ASN A 34 16.59 -21.68 -2.92
CA ASN A 34 16.51 -22.96 -3.65
C ASN A 34 17.32 -22.96 -4.96
N GLU A 35 18.16 -21.95 -5.24
CA GLU A 35 18.81 -21.75 -6.54
C GLU A 35 19.98 -22.70 -6.87
N GLU A 36 20.38 -23.63 -6.00
CA GLU A 36 21.37 -24.66 -6.35
C GLU A 36 20.96 -26.07 -5.89
N PRO A 37 20.34 -26.88 -6.76
CA PRO A 37 20.52 -28.31 -6.65
C PRO A 37 21.96 -28.60 -7.07
N GLU A 38 22.84 -28.89 -6.10
CA GLU A 38 24.10 -29.55 -6.37
C GLU A 38 23.81 -30.74 -7.29
N ARG A 39 24.29 -30.68 -8.54
CA ARG A 39 24.12 -31.73 -9.54
C ARG A 39 24.95 -32.95 -9.15
N MET A 40 24.52 -33.67 -8.12
CA MET A 40 25.04 -35.00 -7.79
C MET A 40 24.09 -36.05 -8.38
N GLY A 41 24.55 -36.66 -9.47
CA GLY A 41 24.02 -37.83 -10.19
C GLY A 41 22.62 -38.33 -9.81
N VAL A 42 21.62 -37.98 -10.62
CA VAL A 42 20.24 -38.42 -10.44
C VAL A 42 19.76 -39.11 -11.72
N SER A 43 19.06 -40.24 -11.58
CA SER A 43 18.58 -41.09 -12.67
C SER A 43 17.45 -40.44 -13.49
N ASP A 44 17.31 -40.81 -14.77
CA ASP A 44 16.42 -40.19 -15.79
C ASP A 44 14.95 -39.96 -15.37
N GLY A 45 14.44 -40.64 -14.34
CA GLY A 45 13.08 -40.47 -13.82
C GLY A 45 12.87 -39.30 -12.84
N GLU A 46 13.89 -38.91 -12.07
CA GLU A 46 13.80 -37.86 -11.04
C GLU A 46 14.14 -36.46 -11.60
N VAL A 47 14.74 -36.41 -12.79
CA VAL A 47 15.10 -35.17 -13.50
C VAL A 47 13.86 -34.43 -14.00
N HIS A 48 12.80 -35.14 -14.37
CA HIS A 48 11.58 -34.53 -14.90
C HIS A 48 10.71 -33.83 -13.84
N GLU A 49 10.58 -34.41 -12.64
CA GLU A 49 9.80 -33.80 -11.55
C GLU A 49 10.48 -32.52 -11.02
N THR A 50 11.81 -32.53 -10.98
CA THR A 50 12.62 -31.39 -10.52
C THR A 50 12.61 -30.21 -11.50
N GLU A 51 12.59 -30.46 -12.82
CA GLU A 51 12.45 -29.40 -13.82
C GLU A 51 11.06 -28.73 -13.81
N GLU A 52 9.99 -29.52 -13.67
CA GLU A 52 8.65 -28.97 -13.57
C GLU A 52 8.44 -28.15 -12.29
N GLU A 53 8.99 -28.63 -11.16
CA GLU A 53 8.96 -27.94 -9.88
C GLU A 53 9.72 -26.62 -9.92
N TYR A 54 10.96 -26.65 -10.44
CA TYR A 54 11.74 -25.43 -10.69
C TYR A 54 11.00 -24.43 -11.58
N GLY A 55 10.35 -24.91 -12.64
CA GLY A 55 9.51 -24.09 -13.51
C GLY A 55 8.32 -23.46 -12.78
N ARG A 56 7.68 -24.19 -11.85
CA ARG A 56 6.58 -23.66 -11.01
C ARG A 56 7.09 -22.58 -10.05
N GLU A 57 8.23 -22.82 -9.39
CA GLU A 57 8.83 -21.86 -8.46
C GLU A 57 9.24 -20.55 -9.17
N LEU A 58 9.85 -20.65 -10.36
CA LEU A 58 10.23 -19.48 -11.15
C LEU A 58 9.02 -18.65 -11.56
N ARG A 59 7.94 -19.28 -12.02
CA ARG A 59 6.67 -18.60 -12.36
C ARG A 59 6.05 -17.92 -11.13
N MET A 60 6.09 -18.59 -9.98
CA MET A 60 5.62 -18.01 -8.71
C MET A 60 6.45 -16.78 -8.32
N LYS A 61 7.79 -16.88 -8.39
CA LYS A 61 8.71 -15.77 -8.10
C LYS A 61 8.43 -14.57 -9.01
N MET A 62 8.28 -14.78 -10.31
CA MET A 62 7.94 -13.70 -11.26
C MET A 62 6.58 -13.06 -10.97
N SER A 63 5.57 -13.85 -10.61
CA SER A 63 4.24 -13.34 -10.25
C SER A 63 4.30 -12.47 -8.99
N LEU A 64 5.00 -12.93 -7.96
CA LEU A 64 5.20 -12.19 -6.72
C LEU A 64 6.00 -10.90 -6.92
N GLN A 65 7.03 -10.92 -7.77
CA GLN A 65 7.80 -9.71 -8.12
C GLN A 65 6.94 -8.66 -8.83
N LYS A 66 6.05 -9.08 -9.75
CA LYS A 66 5.10 -8.18 -10.41
C LYS A 66 4.13 -7.56 -9.40
N GLU A 67 3.56 -8.38 -8.52
CA GLU A 67 2.68 -7.90 -7.45
C GLU A 67 3.40 -6.90 -6.53
N LEU A 68 4.60 -7.24 -6.06
CA LEU A 68 5.42 -6.38 -5.21
C LEU A 68 5.68 -5.02 -5.86
N LYS A 69 6.05 -5.01 -7.15
CA LYS A 69 6.27 -3.77 -7.90
C LYS A 69 5.00 -2.92 -7.95
N SER A 70 3.85 -3.51 -8.24
CA SER A 70 2.57 -2.78 -8.26
C SER A 70 2.20 -2.21 -6.89
N LEU A 71 2.38 -2.98 -5.81
CA LEU A 71 2.06 -2.52 -4.45
C LEU A 71 2.94 -1.36 -4.01
N ARG A 72 4.24 -1.40 -4.33
CA ARG A 72 5.17 -0.31 -4.03
C ARG A 72 4.81 0.98 -4.75
N ILE A 73 4.45 0.91 -6.03
CA ILE A 73 3.99 2.09 -6.79
C ILE A 73 2.76 2.71 -6.13
N VAL A 74 1.76 1.89 -5.75
CA VAL A 74 0.56 2.40 -5.07
C VAL A 74 0.90 3.03 -3.73
N GLN A 75 1.83 2.43 -2.97
CA GLN A 75 2.26 2.95 -1.68
C GLN A 75 2.99 4.28 -1.80
N GLU A 76 3.91 4.40 -2.76
CA GLU A 76 4.68 5.60 -3.06
C GLU A 76 3.75 6.76 -3.49
N VAL A 77 2.86 6.54 -4.46
CA VAL A 77 1.90 7.55 -4.90
C VAL A 77 0.97 8.01 -3.76
N THR A 78 0.57 7.09 -2.89
CA THR A 78 -0.27 7.44 -1.74
C THR A 78 0.51 8.28 -0.72
N GLU A 79 1.76 7.92 -0.43
CA GLU A 79 2.61 8.67 0.50
C GLU A 79 2.90 10.09 -0.03
N ASP A 80 3.24 10.21 -1.32
CA ASP A 80 3.46 11.50 -1.96
C ASP A 80 2.22 12.38 -1.89
N ALA A 81 1.03 11.82 -2.16
CA ALA A 81 -0.21 12.56 -2.07
C ALA A 81 -0.51 13.03 -0.62
N LEU A 82 -0.23 12.19 0.39
CA LEU A 82 -0.36 12.57 1.80
C LEU A 82 0.64 13.67 2.18
N ASN A 83 1.86 13.62 1.66
CA ASN A 83 2.87 14.66 1.86
C ASN A 83 2.46 15.99 1.21
N THR A 84 1.85 15.96 0.02
CA THR A 84 1.28 17.16 -0.61
C THR A 84 0.16 17.75 0.24
N LEU A 85 -0.72 16.93 0.84
CA LEU A 85 -1.74 17.43 1.76
C LEU A 85 -1.15 18.13 2.98
N GLU A 86 -0.09 17.58 3.54
CA GLU A 86 0.60 18.15 4.70
C GLU A 86 1.18 19.54 4.40
N GLN A 87 1.62 19.77 3.16
CA GLN A 87 2.08 21.09 2.70
C GLN A 87 0.94 22.11 2.59
N VAL A 88 -0.27 21.67 2.21
CA VAL A 88 -1.46 22.54 2.14
C VAL A 88 -1.98 22.87 3.54
N ASP A 89 -2.16 21.84 4.37
CA ASP A 89 -2.51 21.99 5.79
C ASP A 89 -1.98 20.77 6.56
N LYS A 90 -1.09 21.00 7.53
CA LYS A 90 -0.51 19.94 8.36
C LYS A 90 -1.56 19.04 9.03
N ARG A 91 -2.75 19.59 9.28
CA ARG A 91 -3.87 18.87 9.89
C ARG A 91 -4.53 17.86 8.95
N TYR A 92 -4.42 18.04 7.63
CA TYR A 92 -5.02 17.13 6.66
C TYR A 92 -4.38 15.74 6.67
N LYS A 93 -3.04 15.67 6.62
CA LYS A 93 -2.36 14.37 6.74
C LYS A 93 -2.66 13.71 8.08
N ALA A 94 -2.65 14.48 9.17
CA ALA A 94 -2.96 13.97 10.50
C ALA A 94 -4.36 13.32 10.56
N ILE A 95 -5.41 14.03 10.13
CA ILE A 95 -6.78 13.50 10.20
C ILE A 95 -7.01 12.33 9.26
N ILE A 96 -6.36 12.31 8.09
CA ILE A 96 -6.43 11.17 7.16
C ILE A 96 -5.77 9.94 7.77
N ASN A 97 -4.58 10.10 8.36
CA ASN A 97 -3.88 9.01 9.04
C ASN A 97 -4.71 8.45 10.20
N ASP A 98 -5.17 9.31 11.09
CA ASP A 98 -5.93 8.88 12.25
C ASP A 98 -7.25 8.19 11.87
N TYR A 99 -8.02 8.78 10.94
CA TYR A 99 -9.37 8.27 10.64
C TYR A 99 -9.38 7.10 9.65
N TYR A 100 -8.69 7.23 8.51
CA TYR A 100 -8.78 6.24 7.43
C TYR A 100 -7.74 5.13 7.53
N ILE A 101 -6.55 5.42 8.05
CA ILE A 101 -5.45 4.45 8.12
C ILE A 101 -5.52 3.74 9.48
N GLU A 102 -5.40 4.48 10.59
CA GLU A 102 -5.40 3.89 11.93
C GLU A 102 -6.79 3.45 12.40
N GLY A 103 -7.85 4.08 11.89
CA GLY A 103 -9.23 3.75 12.27
C GLY A 103 -9.64 4.29 13.64
N CYS A 104 -9.03 5.40 14.07
CA CYS A 104 -9.38 6.08 15.30
C CYS A 104 -10.81 6.65 15.25
N ARG A 105 -11.44 6.76 16.42
CA ARG A 105 -12.77 7.35 16.52
C ARG A 105 -12.69 8.86 16.35
N MET A 106 -13.71 9.45 15.72
CA MET A 106 -13.74 10.89 15.47
C MET A 106 -13.73 11.72 16.76
N GLU A 107 -14.30 11.18 17.85
CA GLU A 107 -14.25 11.81 19.17
C GLU A 107 -12.82 11.97 19.70
N ASP A 108 -12.01 10.91 19.60
CA ASP A 108 -10.62 10.88 20.07
C ASP A 108 -9.72 11.79 19.21
N ILE A 109 -10.00 11.87 17.91
CA ILE A 109 -9.30 12.78 16.99
C ILE A 109 -9.64 14.23 17.32
N ALA A 110 -10.93 14.55 17.49
CA ALA A 110 -11.39 15.90 17.81
C ALA A 110 -10.78 16.41 19.13
N GLU A 111 -10.69 15.54 20.14
CA GLU A 111 -10.04 15.84 21.42
C GLU A 111 -8.55 16.15 21.23
N ARG A 112 -7.79 15.28 20.54
CA ARG A 112 -6.36 15.51 20.24
C ARG A 112 -6.10 16.79 19.43
N MET A 113 -7.03 17.15 18.54
CA MET A 113 -6.92 18.34 17.70
C MET A 113 -7.48 19.61 18.35
N HIS A 114 -8.06 19.51 19.56
CA HIS A 114 -8.71 20.61 20.27
C HIS A 114 -9.79 21.32 19.45
N ILE A 115 -10.61 20.57 18.70
CA ILE A 115 -11.71 21.08 17.88
C ILE A 115 -13.03 20.37 18.22
N SER A 116 -14.16 20.97 17.82
CA SER A 116 -15.44 20.29 17.98
C SER A 116 -15.53 19.07 17.06
N ARG A 117 -16.32 18.06 17.47
CA ARG A 117 -16.58 16.87 16.65
C ARG A 117 -17.11 17.21 15.25
N SER A 118 -18.02 18.19 15.16
CA SER A 118 -18.54 18.67 13.87
C SER A 118 -17.42 19.22 13.00
N LYS A 119 -16.53 20.04 13.58
CA LYS A 119 -15.41 20.62 12.85
C LYS A 119 -14.40 19.56 12.42
N CYS A 120 -14.22 18.51 13.23
CA CYS A 120 -13.39 17.36 12.88
C CYS A 120 -13.94 16.61 11.67
N TYR A 121 -15.26 16.39 11.57
CA TYR A 121 -15.87 15.80 10.38
C TYR A 121 -15.72 16.67 9.13
N GLU A 122 -15.91 17.99 9.26
CA GLU A 122 -15.69 18.94 8.16
C GLU A 122 -14.24 18.88 7.67
N LEU A 123 -13.28 18.93 8.60
CA LEU A 123 -11.86 18.88 8.27
C LEU A 123 -11.47 17.54 7.61
N CYS A 124 -12.01 16.43 8.10
CA CYS A 124 -11.79 15.10 7.51
C CYS A 124 -12.34 15.03 6.08
N ARG A 125 -13.51 15.64 5.86
CA ARG A 125 -14.17 15.72 4.56
C ARG A 125 -13.34 16.58 3.59
N GLU A 126 -12.94 17.77 4.00
CA GLU A 126 -12.09 18.68 3.23
C GLU A 126 -10.75 18.00 2.85
N ALA A 127 -10.10 17.33 3.81
CA ALA A 127 -8.86 16.60 3.58
C ALA A 127 -9.03 15.48 2.54
N ALA A 128 -10.12 14.71 2.60
CA ALA A 128 -10.40 13.64 1.64
C ALA A 128 -10.74 14.17 0.23
N GLU A 129 -11.45 15.29 0.14
CA GLU A 129 -11.71 16.00 -1.12
C GLU A 129 -10.41 16.52 -1.74
N MET A 130 -9.54 17.11 -0.94
CA MET A 130 -8.22 17.56 -1.39
C MET A 130 -7.34 16.39 -1.82
N LEU A 131 -7.37 15.27 -1.10
CA LEU A 131 -6.63 14.07 -1.48
C LEU A 131 -7.08 13.55 -2.85
N SER A 132 -8.39 13.51 -3.07
CA SER A 132 -8.96 13.10 -4.36
C SER A 132 -8.50 14.01 -5.49
N LYS A 133 -8.34 15.31 -5.25
CA LYS A 133 -7.86 16.29 -6.23
C LYS A 133 -6.39 16.07 -6.56
N VAL A 134 -5.55 15.92 -5.53
CA VAL A 134 -4.11 15.62 -5.69
C VAL A 134 -3.91 14.35 -6.50
N LEU A 135 -4.61 13.27 -6.15
CA LEU A 135 -4.52 11.98 -6.86
C LEU A 135 -5.03 12.04 -8.31
N ALA A 136 -5.96 12.94 -8.61
CA ALA A 136 -6.46 13.14 -9.98
C ALA A 136 -5.56 14.08 -10.81
N GLY A 137 -4.54 14.70 -10.21
CA GLY A 137 -3.80 15.80 -10.83
C GLY A 137 -4.64 17.07 -11.01
N GLU A 138 -5.79 17.15 -10.35
CA GLU A 138 -6.71 18.28 -10.41
C GLU A 138 -6.37 19.29 -9.30
N GLY A 139 -5.30 20.06 -9.44
CA GLY A 139 -4.97 21.11 -8.47
C GLY A 139 -3.82 22.02 -8.89
N GLU A 140 -4.10 23.31 -9.05
CA GLU A 140 -3.09 24.35 -8.87
C GLU A 140 -2.75 24.38 -7.37
N VAL A 141 -1.86 23.50 -6.93
CA VAL A 141 -1.21 23.65 -5.63
C VAL A 141 -0.21 24.78 -5.81
N TYR A 142 -0.61 26.02 -5.50
CA TYR A 142 0.33 27.13 -5.39
C TYR A 142 1.23 26.82 -4.20
N ILE A 143 2.42 26.27 -4.50
CA ILE A 143 3.53 26.09 -3.56
C ILE A 143 4.21 27.44 -3.36
#